data_AF-A0A7X6VDF6-F1
#
_entry.id   AF-A0A7X6VDF6-F1
#
_cell.length_a   1.000
_cell.length_b   1.000
_cell.length_c   1.000
_cell.angle_alpha   90.00
_cell.angle_beta   90.00
_cell.angle_gamma   90.00
#
_symmetry.space_group_name_H-M   'P 1'
#
loop_
_entity.id
_entity.type
_entity.pdbx_description
1 polymer ?
#
loop_
_entity_poly.entity_id
_entity_poly.type
_entity_poly.pdbx_seq_one_letter_code
_entity_poly.pdbx_strand_id
1 'polypeptide(L)'
;MPKQNIKEFRTANKDLVVRIYARKSGTLLYAKGIDAKTKIQIPGCTAKLHLPLPLNEKQVPDFERMLIRKIEVKFEKLTAPTQQNTIHSEAGIYTAAFAAIDDKSIFHQASWNDDTFNKSISYFEKQVLPLLDKLGLNASREDVRNLHEELITRAKAHSKSYGIHNDVAYNLSGRMFRIDRMYQVLLDASQGYNLPDIDLCMNGKRKKIQTEQPKALPNHMRIMLARLFFRLIATTFGGLALAAAMMLFTNLRTAESAAVYFGKIKKYDTYAKYFVEYQEKDRKATNLLKTDNAYRWVILPQIMVDLLAERYNYLISLGYSDDYIKTLPITYIKGDPSVLTRSHDISAFVRKLLLLIGCNDRYFAAIYNLMHEDPDIVDDEKVNDVSAYILRRDWATRACNVCGLKSDQVDYLIGHAIKKGQKDDYQTPESQAAMAYALERYVFDPDHSRNPAYSPIELNLGKRVDFLPSQAFVFEAKEKEVLLEITASCIEPGIAPKIIISPGSTDISITRFGIVDRPESRQTRPLIGDIMPVETYVHWINKANNIDLKKLEEK
;
A
#
# COMPACT_ATOMS: atom_id res chain seq x y z
N MET A 1 10.23 -25.22 -40.31
CA MET A 1 9.45 -25.04 -39.07
C MET A 1 9.26 -26.40 -38.41
N PRO A 2 9.93 -26.71 -37.28
CA PRO A 2 9.75 -28.01 -36.65
C PRO A 2 8.36 -28.10 -36.01
N LYS A 3 7.67 -29.22 -36.29
CA LYS A 3 6.31 -29.54 -35.85
C LYS A 3 6.19 -29.34 -34.33
N GLN A 4 5.19 -28.57 -33.87
CA GLN A 4 4.85 -28.49 -32.45
C GLN A 4 4.59 -29.92 -31.95
N ASN A 5 5.34 -30.39 -30.95
CA ASN A 5 5.08 -31.67 -30.28
C ASN A 5 3.73 -31.56 -29.55
N ILE A 6 2.66 -31.96 -30.23
CA ILE A 6 1.32 -32.07 -29.67
C ILE A 6 1.19 -33.50 -29.14
N LYS A 7 0.94 -33.64 -27.84
CA LYS A 7 0.61 -34.92 -27.21
C LYS A 7 -0.87 -34.94 -26.83
N GLU A 8 -1.54 -36.05 -27.13
CA GLU A 8 -2.91 -36.31 -26.70
C GLU A 8 -2.92 -37.31 -25.55
N PHE A 9 -3.69 -37.00 -24.52
CA PHE A 9 -3.86 -37.85 -23.35
C PHE A 9 -5.33 -38.19 -23.19
N ARG A 10 -5.62 -39.49 -23.10
CA ARG A 10 -6.95 -39.97 -22.69
C ARG A 10 -7.08 -39.80 -21.19
N THR A 11 -8.21 -39.26 -20.75
CA THR A 11 -8.50 -39.06 -19.33
C THR A 11 -9.34 -40.21 -18.78
N ALA A 12 -9.53 -40.24 -17.46
CA ALA A 12 -10.46 -41.19 -16.83
C ALA A 12 -11.92 -40.97 -17.29
N ASN A 13 -12.26 -39.76 -17.74
CA ASN A 13 -13.56 -39.45 -18.31
C ASN A 13 -13.58 -39.77 -19.81
N LYS A 14 -14.43 -40.72 -20.21
CA LYS A 14 -14.51 -41.23 -21.59
C LYS A 14 -14.92 -40.15 -22.61
N ASP A 15 -15.53 -39.05 -22.16
CA ASP A 15 -15.96 -37.93 -23.00
C ASP A 15 -14.90 -36.82 -23.12
N LEU A 16 -13.74 -36.94 -22.46
CA LEU A 16 -12.69 -35.91 -22.43
C LEU A 16 -11.32 -36.44 -22.88
N VAL A 17 -10.72 -35.74 -23.85
CA VAL A 17 -9.32 -35.89 -24.28
C VAL A 17 -8.55 -34.60 -24.00
N VAL A 18 -7.34 -34.68 -23.46
CA VAL A 18 -6.50 -33.50 -23.21
C VAL A 18 -5.39 -33.42 -24.25
N ARG A 19 -5.33 -32.30 -24.97
CA ARG A 19 -4.22 -31.96 -25.89
C ARG A 19 -3.25 -31.03 -25.21
N ILE A 20 -1.99 -31.44 -25.08
CA ILE A 20 -0.90 -30.62 -24.55
C ILE A 20 0.08 -30.31 -25.67
N TYR A 21 0.53 -29.06 -25.73
CA TYR A 21 1.57 -28.64 -26.67
C TYR A 21 2.42 -27.52 -26.07
N ALA A 22 3.69 -27.49 -26.44
CA ALA A 22 4.63 -26.47 -26.00
C ALA A 22 4.48 -25.19 -26.83
N ARG A 23 4.49 -24.04 -26.16
CA ARG A 23 4.55 -22.69 -26.75
C ARG A 23 5.80 -21.97 -26.24
N LYS A 24 6.21 -20.90 -26.94
CA LYS A 24 7.35 -20.04 -26.58
C LYS A 24 8.63 -20.82 -26.25
N SER A 25 9.27 -21.36 -27.28
CA SER A 25 10.59 -22.02 -27.20
C SER A 25 10.71 -23.15 -26.16
N GLY A 26 9.59 -23.80 -25.79
CA GLY A 26 9.58 -24.93 -24.86
C GLY A 26 9.40 -24.56 -23.39
N THR A 27 9.27 -23.27 -23.05
CA THR A 27 9.17 -22.79 -21.66
C THR A 27 7.74 -22.75 -21.10
N LEU A 28 6.73 -22.94 -21.95
CA LEU A 28 5.33 -22.91 -21.59
C LEU A 28 4.59 -24.14 -22.15
N LEU A 29 3.99 -24.94 -21.28
CA LEU A 29 3.03 -25.98 -21.68
C LEU A 29 1.61 -25.40 -21.69
N TYR A 30 0.87 -25.69 -22.74
CA TYR A 30 -0.54 -25.32 -22.88
C TYR A 30 -1.38 -26.57 -23.09
N ALA A 31 -2.45 -26.71 -22.31
CA ALA A 31 -3.40 -27.81 -22.39
C ALA A 31 -4.80 -27.31 -22.76
N LYS A 32 -5.50 -28.08 -23.58
CA LYS A 32 -6.93 -27.89 -23.88
C LYS A 32 -7.71 -29.20 -23.77
N GLY A 33 -8.90 -29.13 -23.20
CA GLY A 33 -9.88 -30.20 -23.22
C GLY A 33 -10.59 -30.26 -24.56
N ILE A 34 -10.66 -31.46 -25.12
CA ILE A 34 -11.29 -31.80 -26.38
C ILE A 34 -12.37 -32.83 -26.08
N ASP A 35 -13.56 -32.60 -26.62
CA ASP A 35 -14.65 -33.57 -26.55
C ASP A 35 -14.25 -34.84 -27.33
N ALA A 36 -14.33 -35.99 -26.67
CA ALA A 36 -13.83 -37.24 -27.22
C ALA A 36 -14.59 -37.70 -28.47
N LYS A 37 -15.89 -37.32 -28.60
CA LYS A 37 -16.80 -37.70 -29.68
C LYS A 37 -16.73 -36.72 -30.84
N THR A 38 -16.87 -35.43 -30.57
CA THR A 38 -16.93 -34.39 -31.63
C THR A 38 -15.55 -33.90 -32.07
N LYS A 39 -14.50 -34.18 -31.27
CA LYS A 39 -13.13 -33.66 -31.46
C LYS A 39 -13.02 -32.14 -31.42
N ILE A 40 -14.07 -31.45 -30.98
CA ILE A 40 -14.11 -29.99 -30.83
C ILE A 40 -13.55 -29.62 -29.45
N GLN A 41 -12.91 -28.45 -29.37
CA GLN A 41 -12.43 -27.91 -28.10
C GLN A 41 -13.62 -27.54 -27.21
N ILE A 42 -13.57 -27.97 -25.95
CA ILE A 42 -14.58 -27.62 -24.95
C ILE A 42 -14.31 -26.19 -24.45
N PRO A 43 -15.23 -25.23 -24.62
CA PRO A 43 -15.06 -23.86 -24.13
C PRO A 43 -14.80 -23.83 -22.61
N GLY A 44 -13.90 -22.95 -22.15
CA GLY A 44 -13.53 -22.86 -20.72
C GLY A 44 -12.56 -23.94 -20.20
N CYS A 45 -12.37 -25.04 -20.93
CA CYS A 45 -11.44 -26.12 -20.59
C CYS A 45 -10.02 -25.89 -21.16
N THR A 46 -9.32 -24.86 -20.68
CA THR A 46 -7.92 -24.60 -21.05
C THR A 46 -7.05 -24.34 -19.82
N ALA A 47 -5.77 -24.69 -19.90
CA ALA A 47 -4.81 -24.47 -18.82
C ALA A 47 -3.41 -24.20 -19.39
N LYS A 48 -2.60 -23.43 -18.66
CA LYS A 48 -1.22 -23.13 -19.00
C LYS A 48 -0.31 -23.35 -17.79
N LEU A 49 0.92 -23.75 -18.04
CA LEU A 49 1.93 -23.97 -17.00
C LEU A 49 3.31 -23.54 -17.52
N HIS A 50 3.97 -22.63 -16.79
CA HIS A 50 5.36 -22.27 -17.06
C HIS A 50 6.28 -23.34 -16.49
N LEU A 51 7.25 -23.76 -17.28
CA LEU A 51 8.26 -24.70 -16.83
C LEU A 51 9.42 -23.94 -16.14
N PRO A 52 9.95 -24.47 -15.03
CA PRO A 52 11.12 -23.90 -14.37
C PRO A 52 12.35 -23.99 -15.28
N LEU A 53 13.24 -23.00 -15.22
CA LEU A 53 14.53 -23.00 -15.90
C LEU A 53 15.66 -23.07 -14.86
N PRO A 54 16.64 -23.99 -15.02
CA PRO A 54 16.79 -24.96 -16.11
C PRO A 54 15.78 -26.12 -16.03
N LEU A 55 15.29 -26.58 -17.18
CA LEU A 55 14.30 -27.67 -17.28
C LEU A 55 14.98 -29.03 -17.05
N ASN A 56 14.50 -29.80 -16.06
CA ASN A 56 14.84 -31.21 -15.93
C ASN A 56 13.84 -32.04 -16.75
N GLU A 57 14.28 -32.65 -17.84
CA GLU A 57 13.41 -33.41 -18.76
C GLU A 57 12.65 -34.57 -18.08
N LYS A 58 13.19 -35.12 -16.98
CA LYS A 58 12.54 -36.18 -16.19
C LYS A 58 11.25 -35.70 -15.49
N GLN A 59 11.08 -34.39 -15.29
CA GLN A 59 9.92 -33.80 -14.62
C GLN A 59 8.78 -33.42 -15.59
N VAL A 60 9.03 -33.44 -16.91
CA VAL A 60 8.03 -33.08 -17.93
C VAL A 60 6.74 -33.93 -17.83
N PRO A 61 6.79 -35.26 -17.61
CA PRO A 61 5.58 -36.06 -17.44
C PRO A 61 4.73 -35.65 -16.22
N ASP A 62 5.35 -35.13 -15.16
CA ASP A 62 4.63 -34.70 -13.96
C ASP A 62 3.88 -33.39 -14.23
N PHE A 63 4.49 -32.47 -14.96
CA PHE A 63 3.84 -31.26 -15.43
C PHE A 63 2.69 -31.53 -16.42
N GLU A 64 2.85 -32.53 -17.30
CA GLU A 64 1.77 -33.02 -18.17
C GLU A 64 0.60 -33.59 -17.35
N ARG A 65 0.88 -34.41 -16.33
CA ARG A 65 -0.15 -34.94 -15.40
C ARG A 65 -0.87 -33.83 -14.62
N MET A 66 -0.15 -32.81 -14.16
CA MET A 66 -0.77 -31.65 -13.50
C MET A 66 -1.72 -30.90 -14.43
N LEU A 67 -1.35 -30.73 -15.69
CA LEU A 67 -2.20 -30.08 -16.69
C LEU A 67 -3.43 -30.93 -17.02
N ILE A 68 -3.29 -32.24 -17.17
CA ILE A 68 -4.42 -33.17 -17.35
C ILE A 68 -5.40 -33.01 -16.19
N ARG A 69 -4.92 -33.08 -14.94
CA ARG A 69 -5.76 -32.95 -13.76
C ARG A 69 -6.49 -31.61 -13.68
N LYS A 70 -5.81 -30.52 -14.06
CA LYS A 70 -6.44 -29.18 -14.12
C LYS A 70 -7.58 -29.12 -15.16
N ILE A 71 -7.42 -29.80 -16.30
CA ILE A 71 -8.46 -29.85 -17.32
C ILE A 71 -9.62 -30.76 -16.89
N GLU A 72 -9.33 -31.91 -16.27
CA GLU A 72 -10.36 -32.79 -15.69
C GLU A 72 -11.21 -32.06 -14.66
N VAL A 73 -10.60 -31.33 -13.71
CA VAL A 73 -11.34 -30.54 -12.70
C VAL A 73 -12.20 -29.45 -13.34
N LYS A 74 -11.72 -28.82 -14.42
CA LYS A 74 -12.52 -27.82 -15.16
C LYS A 74 -13.69 -28.45 -15.89
N PHE A 75 -13.48 -29.62 -16.48
CA PHE A 75 -14.52 -30.37 -17.15
C PHE A 75 -15.57 -30.88 -16.15
N GLU A 76 -15.15 -31.48 -15.03
CA GLU A 76 -16.02 -31.90 -13.93
C GLU A 76 -16.92 -30.76 -13.43
N LYS A 77 -16.39 -29.52 -13.34
CA LYS A 77 -17.19 -28.34 -12.97
C LYS A 77 -18.20 -27.91 -14.05
N LEU A 78 -17.90 -28.14 -15.32
CA LEU A 78 -18.77 -27.80 -16.44
C LEU A 78 -19.86 -28.86 -16.66
N THR A 79 -19.55 -30.13 -16.35
CA THR A 79 -20.47 -31.25 -16.48
C THR A 79 -21.18 -31.60 -15.18
N ALA A 80 -20.80 -30.98 -14.07
CA ALA A 80 -21.54 -31.11 -12.81
C ALA A 80 -22.99 -30.68 -13.09
N PRO A 81 -23.99 -31.51 -12.75
CA PRO A 81 -25.38 -31.08 -12.83
C PRO A 81 -25.48 -29.79 -12.04
N THR A 82 -25.95 -28.72 -12.69
CA THR A 82 -26.25 -27.46 -12.04
C THR A 82 -27.10 -27.83 -10.84
N GLN A 83 -26.56 -27.70 -9.63
CA GLN A 83 -27.38 -27.67 -8.45
C GLN A 83 -28.28 -26.45 -8.67
N GLN A 84 -29.49 -26.69 -9.16
CA GLN A 84 -30.59 -25.80 -8.93
C GLN A 84 -30.63 -25.66 -7.41
N ASN A 85 -30.10 -24.54 -6.93
CA ASN A 85 -30.28 -24.14 -5.55
C ASN A 85 -31.77 -24.20 -5.31
N THR A 86 -32.13 -25.07 -4.39
CA THR A 86 -33.49 -25.32 -3.97
C THR A 86 -34.03 -23.98 -3.48
N ILE A 87 -34.83 -23.31 -4.32
CA ILE A 87 -35.63 -22.17 -3.90
C ILE A 87 -36.71 -22.75 -3.01
N HIS A 88 -36.51 -22.70 -1.69
CA HIS A 88 -37.60 -22.82 -0.73
C HIS A 88 -37.27 -22.00 0.53
N SER A 89 -37.70 -20.74 0.52
CA SER A 89 -38.77 -20.26 1.38
C SER A 89 -39.34 -19.00 0.72
N GLU A 90 -40.59 -18.64 0.97
CA GLU A 90 -41.07 -17.28 0.68
C GLU A 90 -40.03 -16.30 1.26
N ALA A 91 -39.62 -15.31 0.46
CA ALA A 91 -38.63 -14.32 0.89
C ALA A 91 -39.17 -13.65 2.16
N GLY A 92 -38.43 -13.77 3.27
CA GLY A 92 -38.84 -13.14 4.51
C GLY A 92 -38.59 -11.64 4.47
N ILE A 93 -38.97 -10.97 5.55
CA ILE A 93 -39.01 -9.51 5.62
C ILE A 93 -37.63 -8.86 5.40
N TYR A 94 -36.53 -9.53 5.76
CA TYR A 94 -35.18 -9.01 5.58
C TYR A 94 -34.73 -9.12 4.13
N THR A 95 -35.01 -10.25 3.48
CA THR A 95 -34.73 -10.42 2.05
C THR A 95 -35.57 -9.46 1.20
N ALA A 96 -36.84 -9.24 1.57
CA ALA A 96 -37.71 -8.27 0.89
C ALA A 96 -37.20 -6.83 1.04
N ALA A 97 -36.83 -6.42 2.26
CA ALA A 97 -36.23 -5.11 2.52
C ALA A 97 -34.94 -4.91 1.72
N PHE A 98 -34.06 -5.92 1.72
CA PHE A 98 -32.82 -5.86 0.95
C PHE A 98 -33.10 -5.76 -0.54
N ALA A 99 -34.05 -6.52 -1.08
CA ALA A 99 -34.41 -6.51 -2.50
C ALA A 99 -34.99 -5.17 -2.96
N ALA A 100 -35.73 -4.46 -2.10
CA ALA A 100 -36.35 -3.16 -2.40
C ALA A 100 -35.35 -2.01 -2.62
N ILE A 101 -34.08 -2.21 -2.30
CA ILE A 101 -33.01 -1.23 -2.54
C ILE A 101 -32.44 -1.44 -3.94
N ASP A 102 -32.74 -0.55 -4.87
CA ASP A 102 -32.25 -0.65 -6.26
C ASP A 102 -30.74 -0.44 -6.36
N ASP A 103 -30.22 0.61 -5.70
CA ASP A 103 -28.79 0.90 -5.70
C ASP A 103 -28.07 0.22 -4.53
N LYS A 104 -27.42 -0.91 -4.83
CA LYS A 104 -26.61 -1.62 -3.84
C LYS A 104 -25.33 -0.88 -3.43
N SER A 105 -24.92 0.16 -4.14
CA SER A 105 -23.71 0.92 -3.82
C SER A 105 -23.81 1.64 -2.47
N ILE A 106 -25.02 1.85 -1.93
CA ILE A 106 -25.22 2.43 -0.59
C ILE A 106 -24.60 1.58 0.52
N PHE A 107 -24.43 0.28 0.29
CA PHE A 107 -23.76 -0.64 1.23
C PHE A 107 -22.22 -0.57 1.13
N HIS A 108 -21.69 0.16 0.15
CA HIS A 108 -20.25 0.28 -0.09
C HIS A 108 -19.61 1.28 0.88
N GLN A 109 -18.46 0.91 1.44
CA GLN A 109 -17.67 1.82 2.29
C GLN A 109 -16.45 2.33 1.53
N ALA A 110 -16.08 3.59 1.75
CA ALA A 110 -14.92 4.21 1.10
C ALA A 110 -13.60 3.45 1.36
N SER A 111 -13.50 2.72 2.48
CA SER A 111 -12.33 1.91 2.84
C SER A 111 -12.30 0.51 2.20
N TRP A 112 -13.35 0.10 1.48
CA TRP A 112 -13.39 -1.22 0.84
C TRP A 112 -13.03 -1.11 -0.64
N ASN A 113 -12.32 -2.11 -1.15
CA ASN A 113 -12.20 -2.30 -2.59
C ASN A 113 -13.40 -3.08 -3.13
N ASP A 114 -13.62 -3.01 -4.45
CA ASP A 114 -14.76 -3.65 -5.13
C ASP A 114 -14.86 -5.15 -4.83
N ASP A 115 -13.72 -5.85 -4.74
CA ASP A 115 -13.71 -7.29 -4.46
C ASP A 115 -14.20 -7.59 -3.02
N THR A 116 -13.76 -6.79 -2.04
CA THR A 116 -14.20 -6.89 -0.65
C THR A 116 -15.69 -6.60 -0.54
N PHE A 117 -16.17 -5.56 -1.22
CA PHE A 117 -17.58 -5.21 -1.26
C PHE A 117 -18.41 -6.33 -1.89
N ASN A 118 -18.06 -6.77 -3.10
CA ASN A 118 -18.79 -7.82 -3.84
C ASN A 118 -18.84 -9.14 -3.07
N LYS A 119 -17.75 -9.52 -2.39
CA LYS A 119 -17.74 -10.71 -1.53
C LYS A 119 -18.64 -10.54 -0.30
N SER A 120 -18.64 -9.37 0.31
CA SER A 120 -19.42 -9.10 1.53
C SER A 120 -20.92 -9.04 1.22
N ILE A 121 -21.32 -8.38 0.13
CA ILE A 121 -22.74 -8.27 -0.25
C ILE A 121 -23.31 -9.62 -0.69
N SER A 122 -22.55 -10.40 -1.49
CA SER A 122 -22.92 -11.75 -1.89
C SER A 122 -23.05 -12.68 -0.67
N TYR A 123 -22.20 -12.51 0.34
CA TYR A 123 -22.30 -13.28 1.59
C TYR A 123 -23.52 -12.86 2.41
N PHE A 124 -23.79 -11.56 2.52
CA PHE A 124 -24.97 -11.03 3.20
C PHE A 124 -26.25 -11.62 2.59
N GLU A 125 -26.39 -11.48 1.28
CA GLU A 125 -27.55 -11.93 0.50
C GLU A 125 -27.77 -13.44 0.59
N LYS A 126 -26.71 -14.24 0.42
CA LYS A 126 -26.86 -15.69 0.25
C LYS A 126 -26.80 -16.48 1.53
N GLN A 127 -26.14 -15.97 2.57
CA GLN A 127 -25.85 -16.73 3.79
C GLN A 127 -26.55 -16.15 5.01
N VAL A 128 -26.68 -14.82 5.11
CA VAL A 128 -27.16 -14.18 6.33
C VAL A 128 -28.63 -13.81 6.25
N LEU A 129 -29.10 -13.18 5.17
CA LEU A 129 -30.52 -12.83 5.01
C LEU A 129 -31.46 -14.04 5.15
N PRO A 130 -31.18 -15.23 4.58
CA PRO A 130 -32.05 -16.38 4.75
C PRO A 130 -32.09 -16.92 6.19
N LEU A 131 -31.07 -16.64 7.00
CA LEU A 131 -31.06 -16.98 8.41
C LEU A 131 -31.84 -15.96 9.24
N LEU A 132 -31.70 -14.68 8.91
CA LEU A 132 -32.48 -13.60 9.53
C LEU A 132 -33.98 -13.77 9.27
N ASP A 133 -34.36 -14.12 8.05
CA ASP A 133 -35.76 -14.40 7.70
C ASP A 133 -36.37 -15.52 8.55
N LYS A 134 -35.59 -16.53 8.94
CA LYS A 134 -36.04 -17.59 9.85
C LYS A 134 -36.25 -17.11 11.28
N LEU A 135 -35.50 -16.10 11.72
CA LEU A 135 -35.64 -15.50 13.05
C LEU A 135 -36.84 -14.55 13.13
N GLY A 136 -37.27 -14.00 11.99
CA GLY A 136 -38.38 -13.06 11.92
C GLY A 136 -38.08 -11.74 12.67
N LEU A 137 -39.14 -11.03 13.06
CA LEU A 137 -39.03 -9.71 13.69
C LEU A 137 -38.68 -9.74 15.20
N ASN A 138 -38.76 -10.90 15.84
CA ASN A 138 -38.59 -11.06 17.30
C ASN A 138 -37.26 -11.75 17.65
N ALA A 139 -36.19 -11.45 16.91
CA ALA A 139 -34.88 -12.07 17.13
C ALA A 139 -34.28 -11.64 18.47
N SER A 140 -34.00 -12.61 19.36
CA SER A 140 -33.30 -12.39 20.62
C SER A 140 -31.78 -12.44 20.44
N ARG A 141 -31.03 -12.04 21.47
CA ARG A 141 -29.56 -12.19 21.48
C ARG A 141 -29.11 -13.64 21.36
N GLU A 142 -29.92 -14.58 21.88
CA GLU A 142 -29.61 -16.00 21.80
C GLU A 142 -29.83 -16.54 20.38
N ASP A 143 -30.84 -16.02 19.68
CA ASP A 143 -31.09 -16.36 18.28
C ASP A 143 -29.96 -15.91 17.36
N VAL A 144 -29.39 -14.73 17.62
CA VAL A 144 -28.20 -14.25 16.91
C VAL A 144 -26.98 -15.12 17.20
N ARG A 145 -26.83 -15.61 18.44
CA ARG A 145 -25.75 -16.55 18.80
C ARG A 145 -25.90 -17.87 18.06
N ASN A 146 -27.13 -18.40 17.96
CA ASN A 146 -27.45 -19.59 17.19
C ASN A 146 -27.18 -19.40 15.69
N LEU A 147 -27.50 -18.22 15.14
CA LEU A 147 -27.14 -17.85 13.77
C LEU A 147 -25.62 -17.91 13.55
N HIS A 148 -24.82 -17.40 14.50
CA HIS A 148 -23.36 -17.49 14.42
C HIS A 148 -22.87 -18.94 14.43
N GLU A 149 -23.41 -19.78 15.30
CA GLU A 149 -23.05 -21.21 15.37
C GLU A 149 -23.41 -21.97 14.09
N GLU A 150 -24.57 -21.66 13.48
CA GLU A 150 -24.97 -22.23 12.20
C GLU A 150 -24.02 -21.83 11.07
N LEU A 151 -23.63 -20.55 11.01
CA LEU A 151 -22.66 -20.05 10.03
C LEU A 151 -21.27 -20.68 10.22
N ILE A 152 -20.82 -20.89 11.47
CA ILE A 152 -19.58 -21.62 11.77
C ILE A 152 -19.66 -23.05 11.25
N THR A 153 -20.77 -23.73 11.49
CA THR A 153 -20.99 -25.12 11.09
C THR A 153 -21.00 -25.26 9.57
N ARG A 154 -21.70 -24.37 8.86
CA ARG A 154 -21.67 -24.30 7.38
C ARG A 154 -20.26 -24.04 6.86
N ALA A 155 -19.53 -23.09 7.45
CA ALA A 155 -18.15 -22.80 7.06
C ALA A 155 -17.21 -24.00 7.24
N LYS A 156 -17.36 -24.75 8.34
CA LYS A 156 -16.61 -25.99 8.61
C LYS A 156 -16.93 -27.09 7.59
N ALA A 157 -18.19 -27.24 7.17
CA ALA A 157 -18.58 -28.24 6.17
C ALA A 157 -17.99 -27.97 4.79
N HIS A 158 -17.71 -26.70 4.45
CA HIS A 158 -17.14 -26.30 3.16
C HIS A 158 -15.60 -26.21 3.14
N SER A 159 -14.92 -26.27 4.29
CA SER A 159 -13.46 -26.19 4.35
C SER A 159 -12.79 -27.54 4.00
N LYS A 160 -12.23 -27.65 2.79
CA LYS A 160 -11.36 -28.77 2.37
C LYS A 160 -9.93 -28.70 2.96
N SER A 161 -9.69 -27.84 3.95
CA SER A 161 -8.34 -27.61 4.49
C SER A 161 -8.04 -28.55 5.66
N TYR A 162 -6.96 -29.31 5.52
CA TYR A 162 -6.30 -30.02 6.61
C TYR A 162 -6.00 -29.06 7.78
N GLY A 163 -6.77 -29.21 8.87
CA GLY A 163 -6.40 -28.90 10.26
C GLY A 163 -5.84 -27.51 10.58
N ILE A 164 -6.70 -26.48 10.71
CA ILE A 164 -6.54 -25.38 11.69
C ILE A 164 -7.94 -24.95 12.16
N HIS A 165 -8.42 -25.57 13.24
CA HIS A 165 -9.82 -25.43 13.70
C HIS A 165 -10.13 -24.08 14.39
N ASN A 166 -9.12 -23.37 14.91
CA ASN A 166 -9.30 -22.09 15.60
C ASN A 166 -9.50 -20.87 14.67
N ASP A 167 -9.23 -21.01 13.36
CA ASP A 167 -9.29 -19.89 12.41
C ASP A 167 -10.70 -19.61 11.86
N VAL A 168 -11.63 -20.57 11.90
CA VAL A 168 -12.94 -20.41 11.25
C VAL A 168 -13.84 -19.39 11.97
N ALA A 169 -13.90 -19.47 13.30
CA ALA A 169 -14.68 -18.54 14.11
C ALA A 169 -14.10 -17.11 14.06
N TYR A 170 -12.76 -17.00 14.05
CA TYR A 170 -12.07 -15.72 13.91
C TYR A 170 -12.33 -15.07 12.55
N ASN A 171 -12.19 -15.84 11.46
CA ASN A 171 -12.47 -15.36 10.11
C ASN A 171 -13.95 -14.99 9.91
N LEU A 172 -14.86 -15.71 10.57
CA LEU A 172 -16.28 -15.38 10.55
C LEU A 172 -16.55 -14.08 11.31
N SER A 173 -15.91 -13.83 12.45
CA SER A 173 -16.07 -12.58 13.21
C SER A 173 -15.78 -11.33 12.38
N GLY A 174 -14.69 -11.33 11.59
CA GLY A 174 -14.38 -10.22 10.69
C GLY A 174 -15.33 -10.08 9.49
N ARG A 175 -16.03 -11.16 9.08
CA ARG A 175 -17.12 -11.07 8.11
C ARG A 175 -18.38 -10.53 8.76
N MET A 176 -18.79 -11.05 9.91
CA MET A 176 -19.99 -10.63 10.63
C MET A 176 -19.95 -9.15 11.00
N PHE A 177 -18.78 -8.59 11.31
CA PHE A 177 -18.65 -7.15 11.50
C PHE A 177 -19.02 -6.32 10.26
N ARG A 178 -18.62 -6.76 9.06
CA ARG A 178 -18.99 -6.10 7.79
C ARG A 178 -20.48 -6.28 7.49
N ILE A 179 -21.01 -7.44 7.84
CA ILE A 179 -22.43 -7.75 7.69
C ILE A 179 -23.30 -6.91 8.63
N ASP A 180 -22.90 -6.74 9.89
CA ASP A 180 -23.57 -5.86 10.84
C ASP A 180 -23.66 -4.44 10.28
N ARG A 181 -22.58 -3.92 9.71
CA ARG A 181 -22.60 -2.62 9.02
C ARG A 181 -23.59 -2.56 7.86
N MET A 182 -23.64 -3.58 7.01
CA MET A 182 -24.63 -3.66 5.93
C MET A 182 -26.06 -3.73 6.47
N TYR A 183 -26.26 -4.45 7.58
CA TYR A 183 -27.54 -4.56 8.25
C TYR A 183 -28.02 -3.22 8.84
N GLN A 184 -27.13 -2.45 9.45
CA GLN A 184 -27.45 -1.11 9.95
C GLN A 184 -27.82 -0.15 8.80
N VAL A 185 -27.12 -0.21 7.66
CA VAL A 185 -27.51 0.55 6.46
C VAL A 185 -28.87 0.09 5.92
N LEU A 186 -29.14 -1.22 5.95
CA LEU A 186 -30.42 -1.78 5.53
C LEU A 186 -31.57 -1.28 6.44
N LEU A 187 -31.35 -1.27 7.75
CA LEU A 187 -32.27 -0.74 8.76
C LEU A 187 -32.61 0.73 8.47
N ASP A 188 -31.59 1.56 8.25
CA ASP A 188 -31.74 2.99 7.95
C ASP A 188 -32.46 3.24 6.62
N ALA A 189 -32.14 2.46 5.59
CA ALA A 189 -32.70 2.62 4.25
C ALA A 189 -34.10 2.00 4.09
N SER A 190 -34.52 1.09 4.98
CA SER A 190 -35.75 0.30 4.87
C SER A 190 -36.72 0.52 6.04
N GLN A 191 -36.92 1.78 6.45
CA GLN A 191 -37.79 2.14 7.57
C GLN A 191 -39.23 1.60 7.44
N GLY A 192 -39.73 1.42 6.21
CA GLY A 192 -41.06 0.85 5.95
C GLY A 192 -41.21 -0.64 6.29
N TYR A 193 -40.11 -1.36 6.55
CA TYR A 193 -40.12 -2.80 6.85
C TYR A 193 -40.03 -3.12 8.35
N ASN A 194 -39.89 -2.12 9.23
CA ASN A 194 -39.82 -2.28 10.69
C ASN A 194 -38.85 -3.40 11.14
N LEU A 195 -37.67 -3.49 10.52
CA LEU A 195 -36.66 -4.48 10.90
C LEU A 195 -36.18 -4.20 12.36
N PRO A 196 -35.90 -5.23 13.17
CA PRO A 196 -35.49 -5.04 14.56
C PRO A 196 -34.03 -4.56 14.65
N ASP A 197 -33.71 -3.69 15.61
CA ASP A 197 -32.30 -3.34 15.88
C ASP A 197 -31.59 -4.51 16.57
N ILE A 198 -30.93 -5.35 15.77
CA ILE A 198 -30.14 -6.50 16.21
C ILE A 198 -28.64 -6.26 15.93
N ASP A 199 -27.80 -6.61 16.91
CA ASP A 199 -26.35 -6.57 16.77
C ASP A 199 -25.85 -7.90 16.20
N LEU A 200 -25.39 -7.90 14.96
CA LEU A 200 -24.90 -9.09 14.28
C LEU A 200 -23.43 -9.38 14.59
N CYS A 201 -22.74 -8.54 15.36
CA CYS A 201 -21.34 -8.74 15.71
C CYS A 201 -21.15 -9.93 16.66
N MET A 202 -20.11 -10.73 16.41
CA MET A 202 -19.70 -11.78 17.34
C MET A 202 -19.03 -11.18 18.60
N ASN A 203 -19.32 -11.75 19.77
CA ASN A 203 -18.67 -11.47 21.06
C ASN A 203 -18.88 -10.05 21.64
N GLY A 204 -20.00 -9.38 21.34
CA GLY A 204 -20.33 -8.07 21.92
C GLY A 204 -19.33 -6.95 21.59
N LYS A 205 -18.45 -7.20 20.60
CA LYS A 205 -17.55 -6.20 20.05
C LYS A 205 -18.30 -5.40 18.99
N ARG A 206 -19.31 -4.60 19.38
CA ARG A 206 -19.46 -3.30 18.71
C ARG A 206 -18.06 -2.71 18.84
N LYS A 207 -17.36 -2.45 17.74
CA LYS A 207 -16.16 -1.62 17.83
C LYS A 207 -16.66 -0.38 18.56
N LYS A 208 -16.31 -0.22 19.86
CA LYS A 208 -16.22 1.11 20.47
C LYS A 208 -15.65 1.94 19.34
N ILE A 209 -16.24 3.10 19.06
CA ILE A 209 -15.60 4.09 18.20
C ILE A 209 -14.22 4.26 18.82
N GLN A 210 -13.27 3.49 18.33
CA GLN A 210 -11.91 3.53 18.80
C GLN A 210 -11.55 4.88 18.24
N THR A 211 -11.18 5.81 19.15
CA THR A 211 -10.31 6.92 18.77
C THR A 211 -9.39 6.38 17.70
N GLU A 212 -9.51 6.93 16.49
CA GLU A 212 -8.84 6.43 15.30
C GLU A 212 -7.40 6.13 15.70
N GLN A 213 -7.04 4.84 15.75
CA GLN A 213 -5.70 4.46 16.16
C GLN A 213 -4.76 5.20 15.20
N PRO A 214 -3.76 5.95 15.69
CA PRO A 214 -2.87 6.68 14.81
C PRO A 214 -2.22 5.68 13.85
N LYS A 215 -2.68 5.70 12.59
CA LYS A 215 -2.22 4.79 11.52
C LYS A 215 -0.79 5.12 11.08
N ALA A 216 -0.20 6.18 11.64
CA ALA A 216 1.06 6.77 11.25
C ALA A 216 1.75 7.39 12.47
N LEU A 217 3.05 7.61 12.39
CA LEU A 217 3.83 8.22 13.46
C LEU A 217 3.34 9.64 13.75
N PRO A 218 3.26 10.09 15.00
CA PRO A 218 3.02 11.49 15.32
C PRO A 218 4.08 12.42 14.69
N ASN A 219 3.69 13.64 14.31
CA ASN A 219 4.59 14.60 13.65
C ASN A 219 5.90 14.84 14.43
N HIS A 220 5.82 15.01 15.74
CA HIS A 220 7.02 15.21 16.56
C HIS A 220 7.98 14.01 16.49
N MET A 221 7.46 12.79 16.46
CA MET A 221 8.28 11.57 16.33
C MET A 221 8.93 11.49 14.95
N ARG A 222 8.24 11.89 13.88
CA ARG A 222 8.80 11.95 12.52
C ARG A 222 9.98 12.91 12.43
N ILE A 223 9.83 14.14 12.96
CA ILE A 223 10.89 15.15 13.02
C ILE A 223 12.09 14.60 13.80
N MET A 224 11.83 14.05 15.00
CA MET A 224 12.88 13.48 15.83
C MET A 224 13.61 12.33 15.14
N LEU A 225 12.88 11.41 14.51
CA LEU A 225 13.46 10.27 13.79
C LEU A 225 14.33 10.72 12.61
N ALA A 226 13.83 11.66 11.79
CA ALA A 226 14.59 12.24 10.69
C ALA A 226 15.89 12.89 11.19
N ARG A 227 15.81 13.64 12.31
CA ARG A 227 16.99 14.27 12.91
C ARG A 227 17.99 13.24 13.46
N LEU A 228 17.51 12.13 14.02
CA LEU A 228 18.38 11.04 14.46
C LEU A 228 19.18 10.44 13.29
N PHE A 229 18.60 10.36 12.09
CA PHE A 229 19.35 9.88 10.91
C PHE A 229 20.55 10.77 10.62
N PHE A 230 20.39 12.10 10.55
CA PHE A 230 21.50 13.04 10.38
C PHE A 230 22.60 12.84 11.43
N ARG A 231 22.24 12.67 12.70
CA ARG A 231 23.20 12.41 13.79
C ARG A 231 23.96 11.08 13.64
N LEU A 232 23.46 10.14 12.84
CA LEU A 232 24.00 8.79 12.69
C LEU A 232 24.73 8.59 11.35
N ILE A 233 24.49 9.43 10.34
CA ILE A 233 25.06 9.29 8.99
C ILE A 233 26.59 9.25 9.01
N ALA A 234 27.23 10.17 9.73
CA ALA A 234 28.69 10.25 9.85
C ALA A 234 29.26 9.36 10.97
N THR A 235 28.68 8.18 11.18
CA THR A 235 29.12 7.22 12.21
C THR A 235 29.22 5.79 11.64
N THR A 236 29.64 4.83 12.48
CA THR A 236 29.60 3.40 12.14
C THR A 236 28.18 2.86 11.88
N PHE A 237 27.14 3.57 12.33
CA PHE A 237 25.73 3.23 12.10
C PHE A 237 25.16 3.83 10.81
N GLY A 238 25.94 4.61 10.05
CA GLY A 238 25.45 5.35 8.89
C GLY A 238 24.73 4.49 7.85
N GLY A 239 25.15 3.24 7.65
CA GLY A 239 24.53 2.32 6.70
C GLY A 239 23.15 1.84 7.15
N LEU A 240 22.98 1.58 8.45
CA LEU A 240 21.69 1.25 9.05
C LEU A 240 20.77 2.47 9.09
N ALA A 241 21.31 3.66 9.36
CA ALA A 241 20.56 4.93 9.31
C ALA A 241 20.04 5.23 7.90
N LEU A 242 20.86 5.05 6.86
CA LEU A 242 20.41 5.20 5.47
C LEU A 242 19.34 4.16 5.09
N ALA A 243 19.46 2.92 5.57
CA ALA A 243 18.41 1.92 5.36
C ALA A 243 17.07 2.36 5.96
N ALA A 244 17.09 2.75 7.23
CA ALA A 244 15.90 3.24 7.91
C ALA A 244 15.31 4.50 7.25
N ALA A 245 16.17 5.42 6.79
CA ALA A 245 15.78 6.61 6.06
C ALA A 245 15.11 6.28 4.72
N MET A 246 15.66 5.33 3.95
CA MET A 246 15.03 4.86 2.71
C MET A 246 13.64 4.27 2.98
N MET A 247 13.47 3.50 4.05
CA MET A 247 12.14 3.00 4.45
C MET A 247 11.17 4.15 4.77
N LEU A 248 11.59 5.12 5.60
CA LEU A 248 10.75 6.24 6.04
C LEU A 248 10.39 7.22 4.90
N PHE A 249 11.32 7.49 3.99
CA PHE A 249 11.17 8.53 2.97
C PHE A 249 10.73 8.00 1.60
N THR A 250 10.97 6.72 1.30
CA THR A 250 10.72 6.14 -0.03
C THR A 250 9.90 4.85 -0.03
N ASN A 251 9.42 4.42 1.15
CA ASN A 251 8.54 3.26 1.33
C ASN A 251 9.15 1.90 0.91
N LEU A 252 10.47 1.82 0.80
CA LEU A 252 11.10 0.53 0.53
C LEU A 252 10.80 -0.47 1.63
N ARG A 253 10.56 -1.72 1.24
CA ARG A 253 10.53 -2.84 2.20
C ARG A 253 11.93 -2.99 2.81
N THR A 254 12.02 -3.59 3.99
CA THR A 254 13.31 -3.78 4.68
C THR A 254 14.36 -4.44 3.78
N ALA A 255 13.99 -5.51 3.08
CA ALA A 255 14.89 -6.22 2.16
C ALA A 255 15.21 -5.43 0.87
N GLU A 256 14.27 -4.63 0.35
CA GLU A 256 14.53 -3.73 -0.78
C GLU A 256 15.51 -2.63 -0.37
N SER A 257 15.27 -2.03 0.80
CA SER A 257 16.11 -0.99 1.37
C SER A 257 17.52 -1.51 1.65
N ALA A 258 17.65 -2.76 2.06
CA ALA A 258 18.93 -3.41 2.35
C ALA A 258 19.77 -3.70 1.10
N ALA A 259 19.23 -3.52 -0.12
CA ALA A 259 19.90 -3.86 -1.38
C ALA A 259 20.16 -2.65 -2.29
N VAL A 260 20.19 -1.44 -1.72
CA VAL A 260 20.40 -0.20 -2.46
C VAL A 260 21.90 0.13 -2.55
N TYR A 261 22.34 0.64 -3.70
CA TYR A 261 23.73 0.97 -4.01
C TYR A 261 23.86 2.44 -4.42
N PHE A 262 24.98 3.09 -4.07
CA PHE A 262 25.22 4.50 -4.38
C PHE A 262 25.15 4.77 -5.90
N GLY A 263 25.85 3.94 -6.70
CA GLY A 263 25.89 4.11 -8.16
C GLY A 263 24.56 3.86 -8.89
N LYS A 264 23.53 3.38 -8.19
CA LYS A 264 22.19 3.15 -8.75
C LYS A 264 21.23 4.31 -8.53
N ILE A 265 21.61 5.30 -7.73
CA ILE A 265 20.79 6.48 -7.45
C ILE A 265 21.03 7.51 -8.56
N LYS A 266 19.95 7.93 -9.22
CA LYS A 266 19.98 8.94 -10.29
C LYS A 266 19.52 10.28 -9.73
N LYS A 267 20.37 11.30 -9.81
CA LYS A 267 20.04 12.67 -9.39
C LYS A 267 19.55 13.49 -10.57
N TYR A 268 18.57 14.34 -10.32
CA TYR A 268 18.01 15.35 -11.22
C TYR A 268 17.98 16.69 -10.49
N ASP A 269 17.72 17.78 -11.21
CA ASP A 269 17.73 19.13 -10.65
C ASP A 269 16.76 19.30 -9.48
N THR A 270 15.61 18.63 -9.54
CA THR A 270 14.50 18.79 -8.59
C THR A 270 14.30 17.61 -7.63
N TYR A 271 14.90 16.45 -7.90
CA TYR A 271 14.74 15.24 -7.09
C TYR A 271 15.80 14.19 -7.41
N ALA A 272 15.86 13.10 -6.63
CA ALA A 272 16.58 11.90 -7.01
C ALA A 272 15.64 10.70 -7.10
N LYS A 273 16.07 9.64 -7.80
CA LYS A 273 15.28 8.41 -7.92
C LYS A 273 16.15 7.17 -7.90
N TYR A 274 15.54 6.06 -7.49
CA TYR A 274 16.15 4.74 -7.46
C TYR A 274 15.19 3.73 -8.09
N PHE A 275 15.73 2.80 -8.89
CA PHE A 275 14.95 1.71 -9.46
C PHE A 275 15.07 0.49 -8.55
N VAL A 276 13.93 0.02 -8.04
CA VAL A 276 13.87 -1.16 -7.19
C VAL A 276 13.98 -2.40 -8.07
N GLU A 277 15.15 -3.02 -8.08
CA GLU A 277 15.43 -4.24 -8.86
C GLU A 277 16.02 -5.37 -8.03
N TYR A 278 16.45 -5.09 -6.80
CA TYR A 278 17.06 -6.06 -5.91
C TYR A 278 16.39 -6.08 -4.53
N GLN A 279 16.46 -7.24 -3.90
CA GLN A 279 16.23 -7.40 -2.47
C GLN A 279 17.38 -8.17 -1.82
N GLU A 280 17.64 -7.86 -0.56
CA GLU A 280 18.62 -8.57 0.23
C GLU A 280 18.13 -9.97 0.61
N LYS A 281 18.99 -10.95 0.39
CA LYS A 281 18.85 -12.30 0.90
C LYS A 281 20.23 -12.82 1.29
N ASP A 282 20.42 -13.17 2.55
CA ASP A 282 21.68 -13.70 3.09
C ASP A 282 22.90 -12.82 2.77
N ARG A 283 22.75 -11.49 2.92
CA ARG A 283 23.74 -10.44 2.59
C ARG A 283 24.12 -10.36 1.11
N LYS A 284 23.25 -10.84 0.23
CA LYS A 284 23.42 -10.71 -1.22
C LYS A 284 22.23 -9.97 -1.81
N ALA A 285 22.51 -9.08 -2.76
CA ALA A 285 21.48 -8.49 -3.59
C ALA A 285 20.99 -9.55 -4.59
N THR A 286 19.69 -9.85 -4.56
CA THR A 286 19.06 -10.81 -5.47
C THR A 286 18.00 -10.12 -6.31
N ASN A 287 17.98 -10.40 -7.62
CA ASN A 287 17.06 -9.78 -8.58
C ASN A 287 15.68 -10.45 -8.61
N LEU A 288 15.43 -11.41 -7.73
CA LEU A 288 14.19 -12.17 -7.66
C LEU A 288 13.20 -11.44 -6.76
N LEU A 289 12.67 -10.30 -7.19
CA LEU A 289 11.56 -9.67 -6.47
C LEU A 289 10.31 -10.54 -6.61
N LYS A 290 9.47 -10.57 -5.57
CA LYS A 290 8.34 -11.50 -5.48
C LYS A 290 7.29 -11.29 -6.58
N THR A 291 7.11 -10.08 -7.11
CA THR A 291 6.10 -9.74 -8.12
C THR A 291 6.59 -8.74 -9.16
N ASP A 292 5.98 -8.73 -10.35
CA ASP A 292 6.28 -7.76 -11.44
C ASP A 292 6.03 -6.29 -11.02
N ASN A 293 5.16 -6.07 -10.04
CA ASN A 293 4.84 -4.74 -9.51
C ASN A 293 5.88 -4.23 -8.51
N ALA A 294 6.70 -5.12 -7.94
CA ALA A 294 7.80 -4.71 -7.06
C ALA A 294 8.87 -3.92 -7.82
N TYR A 295 9.07 -4.19 -9.11
CA TYR A 295 9.97 -3.44 -9.99
C TYR A 295 9.39 -2.06 -10.32
N ARG A 296 9.97 -1.00 -9.77
CA ARG A 296 9.44 0.37 -9.86
C ARG A 296 10.50 1.42 -9.62
N TRP A 297 10.23 2.64 -10.05
CA TRP A 297 10.97 3.80 -9.58
C TRP A 297 10.40 4.28 -8.25
N VAL A 298 11.28 4.56 -7.30
CA VAL A 298 10.95 5.33 -6.10
C VAL A 298 11.60 6.71 -6.18
N ILE A 299 10.93 7.70 -5.62
CA ILE A 299 11.39 9.09 -5.58
C ILE A 299 12.04 9.35 -4.23
N LEU A 300 13.22 9.96 -4.25
CA LEU A 300 13.98 10.37 -3.08
C LEU A 300 13.75 11.88 -2.88
N PRO A 301 13.11 12.29 -1.77
CA PRO A 301 12.96 13.70 -1.43
C PRO A 301 14.32 14.32 -1.03
N GLN A 302 14.38 15.65 -0.96
CA GLN A 302 15.59 16.42 -0.68
C GLN A 302 16.30 15.96 0.59
N ILE A 303 15.55 15.71 1.66
CA ILE A 303 16.12 15.20 2.92
C ILE A 303 16.90 13.89 2.74
N MET A 304 16.45 12.99 1.86
CA MET A 304 17.16 11.75 1.55
C MET A 304 18.42 12.03 0.72
N VAL A 305 18.34 12.99 -0.22
CA VAL A 305 19.49 13.42 -1.02
C VAL A 305 20.59 14.01 -0.15
N ASP A 306 20.22 14.81 0.85
CA ASP A 306 21.15 15.43 1.80
C ASP A 306 21.82 14.37 2.70
N LEU A 307 21.04 13.42 3.25
CA LEU A 307 21.60 12.29 4.01
C LEU A 307 22.59 11.45 3.18
N LEU A 308 22.29 11.23 1.90
CA LEU A 308 23.21 10.53 0.99
C LEU A 308 24.47 11.34 0.72
N ALA A 309 24.34 12.66 0.51
CA ALA A 309 25.47 13.55 0.28
C ALA A 309 26.39 13.62 1.50
N GLU A 310 25.83 13.77 2.70
CA GLU A 310 26.60 13.77 3.94
C GLU A 310 27.32 12.43 4.14
N ARG A 311 26.65 11.30 3.85
CA ARG A 311 27.32 9.99 3.96
C ARG A 311 28.44 9.86 2.95
N TYR A 312 28.20 10.30 1.73
CA TYR A 312 29.19 10.27 0.65
C TYR A 312 30.45 11.05 1.08
N ASN A 313 30.27 12.28 1.58
CA ASN A 313 31.36 13.11 2.09
C ASN A 313 32.11 12.46 3.26
N TYR A 314 31.39 11.81 4.18
CA TYR A 314 32.01 11.05 5.26
C TYR A 314 32.85 9.87 4.73
N LEU A 315 32.37 9.11 3.73
CA LEU A 315 33.17 8.04 3.12
C LEU A 315 34.42 8.57 2.43
N ILE A 316 34.35 9.71 1.75
CA ILE A 316 35.53 10.39 1.19
C ILE A 316 36.52 10.74 2.31
N SER A 317 36.04 11.25 3.44
CA SER A 317 36.89 11.60 4.59
C SER A 317 37.60 10.38 5.22
N LEU A 318 37.07 9.17 5.02
CA LEU A 318 37.71 7.91 5.43
C LEU A 318 38.73 7.38 4.39
N GLY A 319 38.93 8.07 3.27
CA GLY A 319 39.91 7.71 2.24
C GLY A 319 39.37 6.82 1.12
N TYR A 320 38.06 6.60 1.02
CA TYR A 320 37.47 5.90 -0.13
C TYR A 320 37.46 6.83 -1.36
N SER A 321 37.72 6.28 -2.55
CA SER A 321 37.64 7.05 -3.80
C SER A 321 36.19 7.18 -4.28
N ASP A 322 35.90 8.23 -5.06
CA ASP A 322 34.59 8.46 -5.66
C ASP A 322 34.07 7.25 -6.44
N ASP A 323 34.93 6.66 -7.28
CA ASP A 323 34.54 5.52 -8.11
C ASP A 323 34.30 4.26 -7.30
N TYR A 324 35.05 4.07 -6.20
CA TYR A 324 34.80 2.95 -5.31
C TYR A 324 33.48 3.12 -4.56
N ILE A 325 33.17 4.32 -4.06
CA ILE A 325 31.92 4.59 -3.33
C ILE A 325 30.69 4.25 -4.18
N LYS A 326 30.71 4.52 -5.49
CA LYS A 326 29.62 4.15 -6.40
C LYS A 326 29.33 2.64 -6.42
N THR A 327 30.34 1.80 -6.15
CA THR A 327 30.19 0.34 -6.07
C THR A 327 29.68 -0.15 -4.72
N LEU A 328 29.71 0.70 -3.69
CA LEU A 328 29.31 0.33 -2.35
C LEU A 328 27.79 0.29 -2.20
N PRO A 329 27.27 -0.64 -1.38
CA PRO A 329 25.90 -0.54 -0.89
C PRO A 329 25.75 0.72 -0.03
N ILE A 330 24.58 1.35 -0.05
CA ILE A 330 24.27 2.41 0.93
C ILE A 330 24.00 1.81 2.31
N THR A 331 23.58 0.54 2.34
CA THR A 331 23.22 -0.21 3.54
C THR A 331 24.22 -1.33 3.78
N TYR A 332 25.04 -1.15 4.81
CA TYR A 332 26.13 -2.07 5.10
C TYR A 332 26.23 -2.37 6.59
N ILE A 333 26.92 -3.47 6.91
CA ILE A 333 27.11 -3.89 8.31
C ILE A 333 27.88 -2.82 9.09
N LYS A 334 27.60 -2.72 10.39
CA LYS A 334 28.27 -1.74 11.26
C LYS A 334 29.80 -1.83 11.09
N GLY A 335 30.41 -0.72 10.64
CA GLY A 335 31.86 -0.58 10.52
C GLY A 335 32.51 -1.10 9.23
N ASP A 336 31.79 -1.81 8.36
CA ASP A 336 32.35 -2.28 7.08
C ASP A 336 31.42 -1.91 5.92
N PRO A 337 31.77 -0.88 5.12
CA PRO A 337 30.90 -0.38 4.05
C PRO A 337 30.81 -1.28 2.81
N SER A 338 31.63 -2.33 2.72
CA SER A 338 31.66 -3.22 1.56
C SER A 338 30.64 -4.37 1.63
N VAL A 339 30.08 -4.64 2.81
CA VAL A 339 29.21 -5.81 3.05
C VAL A 339 27.79 -5.36 3.34
N LEU A 340 26.83 -5.87 2.56
CA LEU A 340 25.40 -5.63 2.76
C LEU A 340 24.96 -6.01 4.18
N THR A 341 24.18 -5.14 4.81
CA THR A 341 23.50 -5.47 6.07
C THR A 341 22.36 -6.46 5.83
N ARG A 342 21.93 -7.18 6.87
CA ARG A 342 20.75 -8.05 6.75
C ARG A 342 19.48 -7.28 7.11
N SER A 343 18.37 -7.69 6.51
CA SER A 343 17.04 -7.12 6.77
C SER A 343 16.69 -7.12 8.27
N HIS A 344 16.96 -8.22 8.98
CA HIS A 344 16.66 -8.30 10.43
C HIS A 344 17.47 -7.30 11.29
N ASP A 345 18.69 -6.93 10.87
CA ASP A 345 19.52 -5.96 11.59
C ASP A 345 18.93 -4.55 11.46
N ILE A 346 18.39 -4.24 10.28
CA ILE A 346 17.67 -2.98 10.03
C ILE A 346 16.42 -2.92 10.90
N SER A 347 15.60 -3.97 10.92
CA SER A 347 14.37 -4.01 11.73
C SER A 347 14.64 -3.82 13.23
N ALA A 348 15.69 -4.47 13.74
CA ALA A 348 16.13 -4.32 15.12
C ALA A 348 16.62 -2.90 15.41
N PHE A 349 17.41 -2.32 14.50
CA PHE A 349 17.90 -0.95 14.60
C PHE A 349 16.76 0.08 14.58
N VAL A 350 15.82 -0.03 13.65
CA VAL A 350 14.62 0.82 13.58
C VAL A 350 13.83 0.72 14.89
N ARG A 351 13.65 -0.48 15.44
CA ARG A 351 12.97 -0.66 16.73
C ARG A 351 13.66 0.15 17.85
N LYS A 352 14.98 0.10 17.93
CA LYS A 352 15.75 0.89 18.91
C LYS A 352 15.55 2.39 18.72
N LEU A 353 15.58 2.88 17.46
CA LEU A 353 15.32 4.30 17.18
C LEU A 353 13.89 4.73 17.56
N LEU A 354 12.89 3.91 17.25
CA LEU A 354 11.49 4.16 17.61
C LEU A 354 11.32 4.24 19.14
N LEU A 355 11.98 3.38 19.90
CA LEU A 355 12.00 3.46 21.37
C LEU A 355 12.62 4.77 21.86
N LEU A 356 13.75 5.18 21.27
CA LEU A 356 14.46 6.42 21.65
C LEU A 356 13.63 7.69 21.43
N ILE A 357 12.78 7.72 20.39
CA ILE A 357 11.89 8.85 20.10
C ILE A 357 10.54 8.76 20.84
N GLY A 358 10.32 7.73 21.66
CA GLY A 358 9.15 7.61 22.54
C GLY A 358 8.05 6.66 22.09
N CYS A 359 8.27 5.80 21.08
CA CYS A 359 7.37 4.68 20.80
C CYS A 359 7.54 3.62 21.88
N ASN A 360 6.76 3.70 22.95
CA ASN A 360 6.80 2.75 24.07
C ASN A 360 6.12 1.41 23.72
N ASP A 361 6.21 0.44 24.64
CA ASP A 361 5.60 -0.89 24.44
C ASP A 361 4.09 -0.83 24.19
N ARG A 362 3.39 0.16 24.78
CA ARG A 362 1.97 0.39 24.52
C ARG A 362 1.72 0.80 23.06
N TYR A 363 2.59 1.64 22.48
CA TYR A 363 2.53 2.00 21.07
C TYR A 363 2.77 0.78 20.18
N PHE A 364 3.82 0.00 20.46
CA PHE A 364 4.09 -1.23 19.71
C PHE A 364 2.96 -2.26 19.82
N ALA A 365 2.37 -2.44 21.00
CA ALA A 365 1.24 -3.33 21.20
C ALA A 365 0.01 -2.86 20.42
N ALA A 366 -0.26 -1.54 20.37
CA ALA A 366 -1.35 -0.99 19.57
C ALA A 366 -1.15 -1.23 18.07
N ILE A 367 0.07 -1.02 17.56
CA ILE A 367 0.39 -1.32 16.16
C ILE A 367 0.33 -2.82 15.87
N TYR A 368 0.85 -3.65 16.77
CA TYR A 368 0.75 -5.11 16.64
C TYR A 368 -0.71 -5.56 16.54
N ASN A 369 -1.58 -5.04 17.41
CA ASN A 369 -3.02 -5.30 17.34
C ASN A 369 -3.60 -4.82 16.00
N LEU A 370 -3.20 -3.64 15.52
CA LEU A 370 -3.63 -3.13 14.21
C LEU A 370 -3.19 -4.06 13.07
N MET A 371 -1.95 -4.54 13.08
CA MET A 371 -1.44 -5.52 12.11
C MET A 371 -2.20 -6.85 12.16
N HIS A 372 -2.80 -7.19 13.30
CA HIS A 372 -3.60 -8.41 13.46
C HIS A 372 -5.06 -8.22 13.03
N GLU A 373 -5.64 -7.05 13.31
CA GLU A 373 -7.01 -6.67 12.93
C GLU A 373 -7.12 -6.34 11.43
N ASP A 374 -6.11 -5.66 10.89
CA ASP A 374 -6.00 -5.18 9.50
C ASP A 374 -4.61 -5.56 8.94
N PRO A 375 -4.37 -6.86 8.69
CA PRO A 375 -3.08 -7.32 8.22
C PRO A 375 -2.78 -6.76 6.83
N ASP A 376 -1.60 -6.16 6.69
CA ASP A 376 -1.02 -5.96 5.36
C ASP A 376 -0.68 -7.35 4.81
N ILE A 377 -1.48 -7.80 3.85
CA ILE A 377 -1.29 -9.06 3.14
C ILE A 377 -0.42 -8.79 1.91
N VAL A 378 0.74 -9.44 1.85
CA VAL A 378 1.61 -9.44 0.68
C VAL A 378 1.73 -10.88 0.22
N ASP A 379 1.23 -11.17 -0.98
CA ASP A 379 1.27 -12.51 -1.58
C ASP A 379 0.70 -13.60 -0.67
N ASP A 380 -0.47 -13.35 -0.06
CA ASP A 380 -1.15 -14.23 0.90
C ASP A 380 -0.42 -14.46 2.24
N GLU A 381 0.72 -13.79 2.48
CA GLU A 381 1.45 -13.81 3.74
C GLU A 381 1.25 -12.49 4.53
N LYS A 382 1.15 -12.60 5.86
CA LYS A 382 1.06 -11.44 6.75
C LYS A 382 2.44 -10.83 6.98
N VAL A 383 2.55 -9.51 6.88
CA VAL A 383 3.74 -8.79 7.35
C VAL A 383 3.83 -8.94 8.88
N ASN A 384 4.93 -9.51 9.37
CA ASN A 384 5.14 -9.76 10.81
C ASN A 384 6.14 -8.79 11.47
N ASP A 385 6.85 -7.99 10.68
CA ASP A 385 7.82 -7.01 11.17
C ASP A 385 7.13 -5.67 11.51
N VAL A 386 6.92 -5.45 12.81
CA VAL A 386 6.25 -4.26 13.36
C VAL A 386 7.01 -2.98 13.02
N SER A 387 8.34 -2.99 13.05
CA SER A 387 9.16 -1.81 12.76
C SER A 387 9.03 -1.38 11.30
N ALA A 388 9.11 -2.35 10.38
CA ALA A 388 8.94 -2.10 8.97
C ALA A 388 7.52 -1.66 8.63
N TYR A 389 6.52 -2.27 9.28
CA TYR A 389 5.12 -1.88 9.12
C TYR A 389 4.87 -0.42 9.55
N ILE A 390 5.43 0.03 10.69
CA ILE A 390 5.30 1.41 11.16
C ILE A 390 5.80 2.41 10.12
N LEU A 391 7.02 2.25 9.61
CA LEU A 391 7.62 3.22 8.69
C LEU A 391 6.90 3.24 7.33
N ARG A 392 6.56 2.06 6.80
CA ARG A 392 5.89 1.93 5.50
C ARG A 392 4.45 2.47 5.56
N ARG A 393 3.71 2.14 6.61
CA ARG A 393 2.35 2.66 6.81
C ARG A 393 2.33 4.16 7.11
N ASP A 394 3.34 4.66 7.84
CA ASP A 394 3.53 6.09 8.03
C ASP A 394 3.72 6.82 6.70
N TRP A 395 4.62 6.32 5.84
CA TRP A 395 4.86 6.90 4.53
C TRP A 395 3.58 6.91 3.69
N ALA A 396 2.86 5.78 3.60
CA ALA A 396 1.64 5.67 2.81
C ALA A 396 0.55 6.65 3.30
N THR A 397 0.35 6.70 4.61
CA THR A 397 -0.64 7.60 5.23
C THR A 397 -0.33 9.06 4.94
N ARG A 398 0.95 9.44 5.04
CA ARG A 398 1.41 10.81 4.80
C ARG A 398 1.37 11.18 3.31
N ALA A 399 1.72 10.25 2.43
CA ALA A 399 1.63 10.40 0.99
C ALA A 399 0.19 10.73 0.54
N CYS A 400 -0.80 9.99 1.05
CA CYS A 400 -2.21 10.22 0.73
C CYS A 400 -2.76 11.50 1.39
N ASN A 401 -2.53 11.66 2.70
CA ASN A 401 -3.30 12.61 3.51
C ASN A 401 -2.60 13.96 3.74
N VAL A 402 -1.32 14.08 3.41
CA VAL A 402 -0.56 15.33 3.59
C VAL A 402 0.14 15.77 2.30
N CYS A 403 0.74 14.83 1.57
CA CYS A 403 1.41 15.12 0.31
C CYS A 403 0.43 15.24 -0.87
N GLY A 404 -0.82 14.81 -0.71
CA GLY A 404 -1.85 14.91 -1.76
C GLY A 404 -1.55 14.06 -3.00
N LEU A 405 -0.84 12.93 -2.83
CA LEU A 405 -0.67 11.94 -3.90
C LEU A 405 -1.99 11.19 -4.12
N LYS A 406 -2.27 10.87 -5.37
CA LYS A 406 -3.43 10.04 -5.73
C LYS A 406 -3.20 8.59 -5.31
N SER A 407 -4.28 7.86 -5.03
CA SER A 407 -4.19 6.46 -4.57
C SER A 407 -3.42 5.57 -5.55
N ASP A 408 -3.59 5.77 -6.86
CA ASP A 408 -2.90 5.02 -7.91
C ASP A 408 -1.39 5.33 -7.99
N GLN A 409 -0.99 6.59 -7.76
CA GLN A 409 0.41 7.00 -7.60
C GLN A 409 1.04 6.36 -6.36
N VAL A 410 0.30 6.31 -5.25
CA VAL A 410 0.73 5.64 -4.02
C VAL A 410 0.89 4.15 -4.29
N ASP A 411 -0.11 3.48 -4.87
CA ASP A 411 -0.02 2.05 -5.22
C ASP A 411 1.18 1.75 -6.13
N TYR A 412 1.46 2.61 -7.12
CA TYR A 412 2.67 2.51 -7.93
C TYR A 412 3.94 2.58 -7.08
N LEU A 413 4.12 3.61 -6.25
CA LEU A 413 5.32 3.83 -5.43
C LEU A 413 5.50 2.77 -4.32
N ILE A 414 4.41 2.18 -3.85
CA ILE A 414 4.42 1.11 -2.85
C ILE A 414 4.71 -0.27 -3.48
N GLY A 415 4.52 -0.40 -4.80
CA GLY A 415 4.70 -1.64 -5.56
C GLY A 415 3.48 -2.57 -5.48
N HIS A 416 2.28 -1.99 -5.40
CA HIS A 416 1.00 -2.69 -5.47
C HIS A 416 0.54 -2.85 -6.93
N ALA A 417 -0.50 -3.67 -7.12
CA ALA A 417 -1.11 -3.84 -8.43
C ALA A 417 -1.88 -2.57 -8.83
N ILE A 418 -1.45 -1.94 -9.92
CA ILE A 418 -2.13 -0.81 -10.56
C ILE A 418 -2.90 -1.27 -11.79
N LYS A 419 -3.84 -0.45 -12.28
CA LYS A 419 -4.61 -0.80 -13.48
C LYS A 419 -3.66 -0.96 -14.67
N LYS A 420 -3.95 -1.98 -15.51
CA LYS A 420 -3.12 -2.34 -16.65
C LYS A 420 -2.93 -1.13 -17.58
N GLY A 421 -1.68 -0.79 -17.89
CA GLY A 421 -1.32 0.33 -18.76
C GLY A 421 -0.92 1.63 -18.05
N GLN A 422 -1.27 1.80 -16.76
CA GLN A 422 -0.94 3.03 -16.02
C GLN A 422 0.52 3.11 -15.55
N LYS A 423 1.25 1.98 -15.55
CA LYS A 423 2.63 1.92 -15.05
C LYS A 423 3.57 2.82 -15.86
N ASP A 424 3.31 2.96 -17.16
CA ASP A 424 4.17 3.71 -18.05
C ASP A 424 3.95 5.21 -17.89
N ASP A 425 2.74 5.64 -17.53
CA ASP A 425 2.40 7.04 -17.25
C ASP A 425 3.24 7.61 -16.09
N TYR A 426 3.47 6.81 -15.04
CA TYR A 426 4.26 7.21 -13.87
C TYR A 426 5.78 7.13 -14.08
N GLN A 427 6.23 6.58 -15.21
CA GLN A 427 7.66 6.48 -15.54
C GLN A 427 8.18 7.72 -16.27
N THR A 428 7.29 8.60 -16.73
CA THR A 428 7.65 9.85 -17.41
C THR A 428 8.41 10.79 -16.46
N PRO A 429 9.43 11.54 -16.95
CA PRO A 429 10.13 12.54 -16.14
C PRO A 429 9.20 13.56 -15.48
N GLU A 430 8.15 13.98 -16.20
CA GLU A 430 7.16 14.95 -15.75
C GLU A 430 6.31 14.40 -14.60
N SER A 431 5.82 13.15 -14.71
CA SER A 431 5.08 12.52 -13.62
C SER A 431 5.96 12.30 -12.39
N GLN A 432 7.24 11.95 -12.58
CA GLN A 432 8.18 11.75 -11.48
C GLN A 432 8.52 13.07 -10.77
N ALA A 433 8.70 14.16 -11.54
CA ALA A 433 8.88 15.50 -10.98
C ALA A 433 7.64 15.98 -10.21
N ALA A 434 6.44 15.71 -10.72
CA ALA A 434 5.19 16.05 -10.03
C ALA A 434 5.02 15.26 -8.71
N MET A 435 5.36 13.96 -8.71
CA MET A 435 5.37 13.15 -7.49
C MET A 435 6.43 13.64 -6.50
N ALA A 436 7.62 14.03 -6.97
CA ALA A 436 8.65 14.60 -6.11
C ALA A 436 8.19 15.89 -5.44
N TYR A 437 7.61 16.81 -6.22
CA TYR A 437 7.05 18.05 -5.68
C TYR A 437 5.97 17.77 -4.62
N ALA A 438 5.08 16.81 -4.87
CA ALA A 438 4.05 16.42 -3.92
C ALA A 438 4.64 15.88 -2.61
N LEU A 439 5.69 15.05 -2.67
CA LEU A 439 6.35 14.50 -1.49
C LEU A 439 7.00 15.58 -0.60
N GLU A 440 7.49 16.68 -1.19
CA GLU A 440 8.06 17.82 -0.46
C GLU A 440 7.03 18.66 0.32
N ARG A 441 5.72 18.45 0.10
CA ARG A 441 4.66 19.12 0.89
C ARG A 441 4.69 18.74 2.36
N TYR A 442 5.25 17.58 2.71
CA TYR A 442 5.53 17.24 4.10
C TYR A 442 6.98 17.57 4.44
N VAL A 443 7.17 18.39 5.47
CA VAL A 443 8.49 18.84 5.91
C VAL A 443 8.87 18.09 7.19
N PHE A 444 10.04 17.45 7.16
CA PHE A 444 10.64 16.81 8.35
C PHE A 444 11.61 17.76 9.06
N ASP A 445 12.40 18.48 8.26
CA ASP A 445 13.40 19.45 8.69
C ASP A 445 13.42 20.58 7.64
N PRO A 446 13.11 21.83 8.01
CA PRO A 446 13.10 22.97 7.10
C PRO A 446 14.40 23.16 6.31
N ASP A 447 15.55 22.86 6.92
CA ASP A 447 16.87 23.06 6.31
C ASP A 447 17.19 22.01 5.23
N HIS A 448 16.39 20.95 5.15
CA HIS A 448 16.59 19.79 4.27
C HIS A 448 15.35 19.51 3.40
N SER A 449 14.64 20.56 3.00
CA SER A 449 13.41 20.45 2.20
C SER A 449 13.42 21.40 1.00
N ARG A 450 12.77 20.95 -0.08
CA ARG A 450 12.42 21.78 -1.25
C ARG A 450 11.00 22.34 -1.16
N ASN A 451 10.34 22.22 -0.01
CA ASN A 451 9.05 22.85 0.20
C ASN A 451 9.17 24.36 -0.07
N PRO A 452 8.28 24.95 -0.89
CA PRO A 452 8.37 26.35 -1.25
C PRO A 452 8.16 27.32 -0.07
N ALA A 453 7.71 26.84 1.09
CA ALA A 453 7.66 27.62 2.32
C ALA A 453 9.05 27.82 2.97
N TYR A 454 10.02 26.97 2.66
CA TYR A 454 11.36 26.96 3.26
C TYR A 454 12.50 27.08 2.25
N SER A 455 12.19 26.92 0.95
CA SER A 455 13.12 27.14 -0.16
C SER A 455 12.64 28.37 -0.95
N PRO A 456 13.17 29.58 -0.67
CA PRO A 456 12.78 30.80 -1.35
C PRO A 456 12.87 30.65 -2.88
N ILE A 457 11.81 31.08 -3.56
CA ILE A 457 11.74 31.05 -5.01
C ILE A 457 12.25 32.40 -5.54
N GLU A 458 13.35 32.33 -6.29
CA GLU A 458 13.93 33.50 -6.92
C GLU A 458 13.06 33.99 -8.09
N LEU A 459 12.64 35.25 -8.00
CA LEU A 459 11.85 35.90 -9.05
C LEU A 459 12.76 36.49 -10.13
N ASN A 460 12.48 36.13 -11.38
CA ASN A 460 13.24 36.58 -12.55
C ASN A 460 12.39 37.55 -13.38
N LEU A 461 12.99 38.67 -13.83
CA LEU A 461 12.30 39.67 -14.65
C LEU A 461 11.67 39.07 -15.91
N GLY A 462 10.45 39.48 -16.21
CA GLY A 462 9.72 39.10 -17.42
C GLY A 462 9.27 37.64 -17.50
N LYS A 463 9.44 36.84 -16.44
CA LYS A 463 9.01 35.43 -16.42
C LYS A 463 7.70 35.26 -15.67
N ARG A 464 6.71 34.70 -16.36
CA ARG A 464 5.52 34.12 -15.72
C ARG A 464 5.79 32.67 -15.35
N VAL A 465 5.52 32.31 -14.10
CA VAL A 465 5.71 30.94 -13.60
C VAL A 465 4.43 30.52 -12.88
N ASP A 466 3.91 29.35 -13.24
CA ASP A 466 2.79 28.72 -12.56
C ASP A 466 3.33 27.66 -11.58
N PHE A 467 2.81 27.65 -10.36
CA PHE A 467 3.24 26.71 -9.33
C PHE A 467 2.18 25.65 -9.07
N LEU A 468 2.63 24.42 -8.84
CA LEU A 468 1.77 23.37 -8.31
C LEU A 468 1.28 23.75 -6.91
N PRO A 469 0.12 23.25 -6.46
CA PRO A 469 -0.44 23.65 -5.17
C PRO A 469 0.47 23.29 -3.99
N SER A 470 0.63 24.22 -3.06
CA SER A 470 1.36 24.06 -1.79
C SER A 470 0.67 24.89 -0.70
N GLN A 471 0.98 24.60 0.55
CA GLN A 471 0.43 25.29 1.73
C GLN A 471 0.91 26.73 1.83
N ALA A 472 2.16 26.99 1.43
CA ALA A 472 2.77 28.30 1.47
C ALA A 472 3.88 28.41 0.43
N PHE A 473 4.20 29.65 0.06
CA PHE A 473 5.29 30.01 -0.84
C PHE A 473 6.04 31.19 -0.25
N VAL A 474 7.37 31.15 -0.36
CA VAL A 474 8.26 32.27 -0.08
C VAL A 474 8.93 32.67 -1.38
N PHE A 475 8.88 33.95 -1.70
CA PHE A 475 9.50 34.52 -2.89
C PHE A 475 10.55 35.54 -2.49
N GLU A 476 11.66 35.57 -3.23
CA GLU A 476 12.74 36.52 -3.02
C GLU A 476 13.05 37.25 -4.33
N ALA A 477 13.08 38.58 -4.26
CA ALA A 477 13.51 39.43 -5.35
C ALA A 477 14.97 39.84 -5.10
N LYS A 478 15.86 39.58 -6.07
CA LYS A 478 17.26 40.02 -5.98
C LYS A 478 17.46 41.51 -6.26
N GLU A 479 16.56 42.10 -7.04
CA GLU A 479 16.66 43.52 -7.40
C GLU A 479 15.92 44.39 -6.38
N LYS A 480 16.45 45.59 -6.14
CA LYS A 480 15.92 46.53 -5.13
C LYS A 480 14.55 47.10 -5.49
N GLU A 481 14.20 47.13 -6.77
CA GLU A 481 12.94 47.66 -7.29
C GLU A 481 12.33 46.65 -8.26
N VAL A 482 11.30 45.92 -7.83
CA VAL A 482 10.59 44.94 -8.66
C VAL A 482 9.09 45.16 -8.51
N LEU A 483 8.40 45.37 -9.62
CA LEU A 483 6.93 45.31 -9.65
C LEU A 483 6.50 43.84 -9.65
N LEU A 484 5.77 43.44 -8.62
CA LEU A 484 5.26 42.08 -8.48
C LEU A 484 3.75 42.04 -8.70
N GLU A 485 3.33 41.30 -9.71
CA GLU A 485 1.94 40.94 -9.94
C GLU A 485 1.72 39.50 -9.46
N ILE A 486 0.94 39.34 -8.39
CA ILE A 486 0.65 38.03 -7.81
C ILE A 486 -0.83 37.73 -8.01
N THR A 487 -1.07 36.63 -8.71
CA THR A 487 -2.39 36.00 -8.80
C THR A 487 -2.40 34.75 -7.93
N ALA A 488 -3.26 34.72 -6.91
CA ALA A 488 -3.37 33.59 -5.99
C ALA A 488 -4.82 33.10 -5.89
N SER A 489 -4.98 31.78 -5.90
CA SER A 489 -6.26 31.11 -5.68
C SER A 489 -6.11 30.00 -4.63
N CYS A 490 -7.15 29.82 -3.83
CA CYS A 490 -7.24 28.70 -2.90
C CYS A 490 -8.06 27.58 -3.53
N ILE A 491 -7.53 26.36 -3.43
CA ILE A 491 -8.24 25.14 -3.85
C ILE A 491 -9.38 24.82 -2.88
N GLU A 492 -9.21 25.21 -1.61
CA GLU A 492 -10.24 25.11 -0.59
C GLU A 492 -11.21 26.30 -0.68
N PRO A 493 -12.52 26.05 -0.82
CA PRO A 493 -13.52 27.09 -0.88
C PRO A 493 -13.68 27.81 0.46
N GLY A 494 -13.96 29.11 0.39
CA GLY A 494 -14.21 29.93 1.57
C GLY A 494 -12.95 30.38 2.32
N ILE A 495 -11.76 29.91 1.92
CA ILE A 495 -10.48 30.37 2.45
C ILE A 495 -9.85 31.30 1.43
N ALA A 496 -9.50 32.52 1.84
CA ALA A 496 -8.74 33.44 1.02
C ALA A 496 -7.24 33.25 1.29
N PRO A 497 -6.37 33.36 0.26
CA PRO A 497 -4.93 33.26 0.46
C PRO A 497 -4.46 34.42 1.34
N LYS A 498 -3.63 34.10 2.35
CA LYS A 498 -2.95 35.11 3.16
C LYS A 498 -1.64 35.50 2.47
N ILE A 499 -1.43 36.79 2.30
CA ILE A 499 -0.19 37.34 1.74
C ILE A 499 0.50 38.13 2.84
N ILE A 500 1.79 37.85 3.04
CA ILE A 500 2.65 38.52 4.02
C ILE A 500 3.74 39.22 3.23
N ILE A 501 3.92 40.52 3.50
CA ILE A 501 4.86 41.38 2.78
C ILE A 501 5.90 41.86 3.79
N SER A 502 7.18 41.76 3.44
CA SER A 502 8.27 42.26 4.28
C SER A 502 8.22 43.79 4.40
N PRO A 503 8.61 44.35 5.55
CA PRO A 503 8.71 45.80 5.71
C PRO A 503 9.65 46.40 4.66
N GLY A 504 9.19 47.43 3.93
CA GLY A 504 9.99 48.14 2.92
C GLY A 504 9.58 47.92 1.46
N SER A 505 8.62 47.05 1.16
CA SER A 505 8.03 46.91 -0.18
C SER A 505 6.94 47.95 -0.41
N THR A 506 7.05 48.76 -1.46
CA THR A 506 6.17 49.93 -1.68
C THR A 506 5.03 49.73 -2.67
N ASP A 507 5.13 48.82 -3.64
CA ASP A 507 4.08 48.64 -4.68
C ASP A 507 3.79 47.16 -4.99
N ILE A 508 2.65 46.65 -4.53
CA ILE A 508 2.17 45.28 -4.81
C ILE A 508 0.72 45.33 -5.28
N SER A 509 0.46 44.82 -6.48
CA SER A 509 -0.90 44.61 -6.99
C SER A 509 -1.33 43.17 -6.70
N ILE A 510 -2.47 43.01 -6.00
CA ILE A 510 -2.97 41.71 -5.57
C ILE A 510 -4.36 41.48 -6.14
N THR A 511 -4.50 40.43 -6.95
CA THR A 511 -5.81 39.94 -7.39
C THR A 511 -6.11 38.63 -6.67
N ARG A 512 -7.22 38.60 -5.91
CA ARG A 512 -7.68 37.41 -5.18
C ARG A 512 -9.00 36.92 -5.76
N PHE A 513 -9.13 35.61 -5.92
CA PHE A 513 -10.40 34.98 -6.25
C PHE A 513 -10.53 33.64 -5.55
N GLY A 514 -11.73 33.40 -4.99
CA GLY A 514 -12.10 32.11 -4.42
C GLY A 514 -12.68 31.20 -5.50
N ILE A 515 -12.44 29.90 -5.38
CA ILE A 515 -13.09 28.91 -6.23
C ILE A 515 -14.45 28.58 -5.61
N VAL A 516 -15.51 28.55 -6.42
CA VAL A 516 -16.85 28.12 -5.98
C VAL A 516 -16.80 26.64 -5.62
N ASP A 517 -17.33 26.29 -4.44
CA ASP A 517 -17.34 24.90 -4.00
C ASP A 517 -18.32 24.05 -4.81
N ARG A 518 -17.78 23.21 -5.70
CA ARG A 518 -18.56 22.22 -6.44
C ARG A 518 -18.29 20.82 -5.89
N PRO A 519 -19.32 20.00 -5.63
CA PRO A 519 -19.15 18.63 -5.10
C PRO A 519 -18.16 17.77 -5.91
N GLU A 520 -18.14 17.91 -7.23
CA GLU A 520 -17.27 17.15 -8.13
C GLU A 520 -15.79 17.55 -7.96
N SER A 521 -15.55 18.83 -7.64
CA SER A 521 -14.19 19.31 -7.34
C SER A 521 -13.65 18.68 -6.06
N ARG A 522 -14.51 18.41 -5.05
CA ARG A 522 -14.07 17.82 -3.77
C ARG A 522 -13.42 16.45 -3.92
N GLN A 523 -13.85 15.64 -4.89
CA GLN A 523 -13.31 14.29 -5.12
C GLN A 523 -11.93 14.27 -5.79
N THR A 524 -11.52 15.37 -6.42
CA THR A 524 -10.27 15.47 -7.19
C THR A 524 -9.22 16.36 -6.54
N ARG A 525 -9.59 17.04 -5.44
CA ARG A 525 -8.69 17.92 -4.69
C ARG A 525 -7.60 17.11 -3.99
N PRO A 526 -6.31 17.51 -4.12
CA PRO A 526 -5.25 16.90 -3.33
C PRO A 526 -5.45 17.25 -1.85
N LEU A 527 -5.32 16.27 -0.96
CA LEU A 527 -5.27 16.51 0.48
C LEU A 527 -3.88 17.02 0.84
N ILE A 528 -3.80 18.31 1.14
CA ILE A 528 -2.55 18.99 1.48
C ILE A 528 -2.63 19.38 2.96
N GLY A 529 -1.80 18.76 3.80
CA GLY A 529 -1.84 18.98 5.26
C GLY A 529 -1.08 20.22 5.70
N ASP A 530 -1.37 20.77 6.87
CA ASP A 530 -0.76 22.02 7.34
C ASP A 530 0.76 21.97 7.54
N ILE A 531 1.39 23.12 7.37
CA ILE A 531 2.80 23.34 7.75
C ILE A 531 2.85 23.71 9.23
N MET A 532 3.66 22.98 10.00
CA MET A 532 3.90 23.32 11.42
C MET A 532 4.68 24.63 11.56
N PRO A 533 4.48 25.38 12.66
CA PRO A 533 5.30 26.56 12.96
C PRO A 533 6.79 26.22 13.06
N VAL A 534 7.67 27.15 12.65
CA VAL A 534 9.13 26.97 12.66
C VAL A 534 9.64 26.63 14.06
N GLU A 535 9.08 27.27 15.09
CA GLU A 535 9.44 27.06 16.49
C GLU A 535 9.18 25.61 16.93
N THR A 536 8.17 24.97 16.32
CA THR A 536 7.85 23.56 16.58
C THR A 536 8.93 22.63 16.01
N TYR A 537 9.42 22.89 14.80
CA TYR A 537 10.56 22.13 14.24
C TYR A 537 11.79 22.28 15.11
N VAL A 538 12.16 23.53 15.44
CA VAL A 538 13.33 23.85 16.28
C VAL A 538 13.24 23.12 17.62
N HIS A 539 12.07 23.12 18.27
CA HIS A 539 11.87 22.42 19.54
C HIS A 539 12.15 20.91 19.44
N TRP A 540 11.56 20.23 18.44
CA TRP A 540 11.71 18.77 18.32
C TRP A 540 13.07 18.35 17.78
N ILE A 541 13.69 19.14 16.90
CA ILE A 541 15.08 18.97 16.46
C ILE A 541 16.03 19.07 17.66
N ASN A 542 15.87 20.09 18.50
CA ASN A 542 16.67 20.23 19.71
C ASN A 542 16.46 19.08 20.69
N LYS A 543 15.21 18.62 20.85
CA LYS A 543 14.93 17.42 21.66
C LYS A 543 15.63 16.19 21.11
N ALA A 544 15.61 15.99 19.79
CA ALA A 544 16.30 14.88 19.14
C ALA A 544 17.83 14.97 19.27
N ASN A 545 18.41 16.17 19.21
CA ASN A 545 19.84 16.40 19.42
C ASN A 545 20.30 16.01 20.83
N ASN A 546 19.41 16.13 21.83
CA ASN A 546 19.69 15.76 23.22
C ASN A 546 19.45 14.27 23.55
N ILE A 547 19.01 13.44 22.59
CA ILE A 547 18.87 12.00 22.81
C ILE A 547 20.25 11.35 22.92
N ASP A 548 20.44 10.54 23.97
CA ASP A 548 21.64 9.73 24.16
C ASP A 548 21.66 8.53 23.20
N LEU A 549 22.57 8.56 22.24
CA LEU A 549 22.75 7.53 21.22
C LEU A 549 23.67 6.39 21.68
N LYS A 550 24.33 6.48 22.83
CA LYS A 550 25.17 5.39 23.37
C LYS A 550 24.36 4.11 23.61
N LYS A 551 23.06 4.25 23.87
CA LYS A 551 22.10 3.14 23.99
C LYS A 551 22.00 2.27 22.72
N LEU A 552 22.46 2.75 21.56
CA LEU A 552 22.53 1.95 20.33
C LEU A 552 23.71 0.97 20.34
N GLU A 553 24.70 1.20 21.19
CA GLU A 553 25.89 0.35 21.35
C GLU A 553 25.70 -0.77 22.37
N GLU A 554 24.69 -0.64 23.24
CA GLU A 554 24.30 -1.66 24.21
C GLU A 554 23.69 -2.88 23.47
N LYS A 555 24.23 -4.08 23.77
CA LYS A 555 23.90 -5.34 23.11
C LYS A 555 22.47 -5.79 23.40
#